data_AF-A0AAD2FWH3-F1
#
_entry.id   AF-A0AAD2FWH3-F1
#
_cell.length_a   1.000
_cell.length_b   1.000
_cell.length_c   1.000
_cell.angle_alpha   90.00
_cell.angle_beta   90.00
_cell.angle_gamma   90.00
#
_symmetry.space_group_name_H-M   'P 1'
#
loop_
_entity.id
_entity.type
_entity.pdbx_description
1 polymer ?
#
loop_
_entity_poly.entity_id
_entity_poly.type
_entity_poly.pdbx_seq_one_letter_code
_entity_poly.pdbx_strand_id
1 'polypeptide(L)'
;METINAVLLMLATLISALIVHQLLKPKPKAKKVDTKAFESIIDDDGWAEEEEGEKNAVPALTTVPSPEAMPMPTAAPQDIIPDPPKKINEGPYNIGDRVVLKNLVSAQELNGRHGFIADLWDKKTERYPVDLDLMDPTRKSPLSVKVGNMEKEPVMKDTERAMAVKACLEESEARTASFIFSALRGSLQNSLKGEKDPQKLAAFGWKFWKTPDGQGVYPSLRDFLTKGILEQNKLEDLEKQLNAANPKGAYAKVSKAMTSELAVASWHIRVSGAFWIVGVGPEGTLVVPENNTRQVYSILGLKVPLGAQGQFPRPPKFFLTLLPWYGRIIHDPMIMTTTGGNQVELANPQLAVDLVTACKAATQEGRVVSRLAQLEVEGGSKEGLPYHPFNKPPPTKMDPATEKERGFVDSLADYTSAADKQPTSAWNFIRSGRDNNEVIIINGKGAKLGAFLAGGPEPTHMEILESLLVVCQEKKERPRIVGVDTPSAVTRLQFLTQGVANMTVAQVNVTRKPQQQAPSS
;
A
#
# COMPACT_ATOMS: atom_id res chain seq x y z
N MET A 1 29.72 5.48 -60.47
CA MET A 1 29.20 4.37 -59.64
C MET A 1 30.31 3.68 -58.85
N GLU A 2 31.48 3.41 -59.46
CA GLU A 2 32.62 2.76 -58.77
C GLU A 2 33.15 3.54 -57.55
N THR A 3 33.17 4.87 -57.61
CA THR A 3 33.59 5.73 -56.49
C THR A 3 32.66 5.68 -55.28
N ILE A 4 31.35 5.49 -55.49
CA ILE A 4 30.37 5.40 -54.40
C ILE A 4 30.50 4.06 -53.68
N ASN A 5 30.73 2.97 -54.43
CA ASN A 5 30.94 1.64 -53.85
C ASN A 5 32.24 1.57 -53.04
N ALA A 6 33.31 2.26 -53.49
CA ALA A 6 34.56 2.33 -52.75
C ALA A 6 34.40 3.08 -51.41
N VAL A 7 33.62 4.16 -51.38
CA VAL A 7 33.35 4.92 -50.14
C VAL A 7 32.48 4.13 -49.16
N LEU A 8 31.45 3.42 -49.66
CA LEU A 8 30.60 2.57 -48.83
C LEU A 8 31.37 1.40 -48.22
N LEU A 9 32.28 0.78 -49.00
CA LEU A 9 33.12 -0.30 -48.50
C LEU A 9 34.08 0.19 -47.41
N MET A 10 34.71 1.36 -47.61
CA MET A 10 35.58 1.98 -46.60
C MET A 10 34.83 2.27 -45.29
N LEU A 11 33.62 2.84 -45.39
CA LEU A 11 32.74 3.10 -44.24
C LEU A 11 32.36 1.81 -43.51
N ALA A 12 32.01 0.75 -44.24
CA ALA A 12 31.69 -0.54 -43.64
C ALA A 12 32.90 -1.14 -42.89
N THR A 13 34.11 -1.04 -43.44
CA THR A 13 35.34 -1.48 -42.74
C THR A 13 35.64 -0.64 -41.50
N LEU A 14 35.45 0.68 -41.55
CA LEU A 14 35.69 1.57 -40.41
C LEU A 14 34.68 1.29 -39.27
N ILE A 15 33.42 1.07 -39.60
CA ILE A 15 32.38 0.69 -38.63
C ILE A 15 32.70 -0.67 -38.01
N SER A 16 33.09 -1.66 -38.82
CA SER A 16 33.46 -2.99 -38.33
C SER A 16 34.68 -2.95 -37.40
N ALA A 17 35.70 -2.17 -37.75
CA ALA A 17 36.88 -1.97 -36.91
C ALA A 17 36.55 -1.27 -35.59
N LEU A 18 35.64 -0.29 -35.62
CA LEU A 18 35.18 0.41 -34.42
C LEU A 18 34.41 -0.54 -33.47
N ILE A 19 33.57 -1.42 -34.02
CA ILE A 19 32.83 -2.43 -33.24
C ILE A 19 33.80 -3.43 -32.61
N VAL A 20 34.76 -3.96 -33.38
CA VAL A 20 35.78 -4.89 -32.86
C VAL A 20 36.63 -4.22 -31.77
N HIS A 21 37.03 -2.96 -31.96
CA HIS A 21 37.77 -2.20 -30.96
C HIS A 21 36.95 -1.96 -29.67
N GLN A 22 35.64 -1.70 -29.77
CA GLN A 22 34.77 -1.57 -28.59
C GLN A 22 34.57 -2.91 -27.86
N LEU A 23 34.49 -4.03 -28.59
CA LEU A 23 34.35 -5.37 -28.03
C LEU A 23 35.64 -5.90 -27.38
N LEU A 24 36.81 -5.47 -27.90
CA LEU A 24 38.13 -5.83 -27.37
C LEU A 24 38.60 -4.94 -26.23
N LYS A 25 37.85 -3.88 -25.86
CA LYS A 25 38.17 -3.12 -24.66
C LYS A 25 38.09 -4.07 -23.46
N PRO A 26 39.18 -4.22 -22.68
CA PRO A 26 39.15 -5.06 -21.49
C PRO A 26 38.02 -4.57 -20.59
N LYS A 27 37.09 -5.46 -20.25
CA LYS A 27 36.01 -5.16 -19.29
C LYS A 27 36.66 -4.49 -18.09
N PRO A 28 36.16 -3.32 -17.64
CA PRO A 28 36.72 -2.66 -16.47
C PRO A 28 36.71 -3.70 -15.35
N LYS A 29 37.90 -3.98 -14.78
CA LYS A 29 38.02 -4.88 -13.63
C LYS A 29 36.96 -4.45 -12.63
N ALA A 30 36.10 -5.38 -12.24
CA ALA A 30 35.06 -5.12 -11.26
C ALA A 30 35.71 -4.33 -10.12
N LYS A 31 35.19 -3.13 -9.88
CA LYS A 31 35.66 -2.25 -8.81
C LYS A 31 35.70 -3.14 -7.56
N LYS A 32 36.89 -3.36 -6.99
CA LYS A 32 37.00 -4.02 -5.68
C LYS A 32 36.04 -3.28 -4.77
N VAL A 33 35.04 -4.01 -4.27
CA VAL A 33 34.08 -3.50 -3.30
C VAL A 33 34.92 -2.94 -2.14
N ASP A 34 34.67 -1.69 -1.79
CA ASP A 34 35.41 -0.98 -0.74
C ASP A 34 35.11 -1.66 0.60
N THR A 35 36.10 -2.38 1.14
CA THR A 35 35.97 -3.19 2.35
C THR A 35 35.96 -2.33 3.63
N LYS A 36 36.27 -1.03 3.53
CA LYS A 36 36.28 -0.11 4.68
C LYS A 36 34.92 0.09 5.32
N ALA A 37 33.85 -0.08 4.56
CA ALA A 37 32.49 0.00 5.09
C ALA A 37 32.09 -1.20 5.96
N PHE A 38 32.87 -2.29 5.92
CA PHE A 38 32.66 -3.45 6.78
C PHE A 38 33.35 -3.24 8.14
N GLU A 39 34.55 -2.66 8.15
CA GLU A 39 35.27 -2.31 9.38
C GLU A 39 34.46 -1.31 10.23
N SER A 40 33.76 -0.35 9.60
CA SER A 40 32.90 0.60 10.34
C SER A 40 31.59 0.00 10.88
N ILE A 41 31.19 -1.20 10.47
CA ILE A 41 30.04 -1.94 11.03
C ILE A 41 30.49 -2.82 12.21
N ILE A 42 31.79 -3.14 12.28
CA ILE A 42 32.38 -4.00 13.30
C ILE A 42 32.74 -3.21 14.57
N ASP A 43 33.13 -1.94 14.46
CA ASP A 43 33.68 -1.17 15.58
C ASP A 43 32.65 -0.48 16.52
N ASP A 44 31.35 -0.74 16.38
CA ASP A 44 30.30 -0.10 17.22
C ASP A 44 29.89 -1.01 18.41
N ASP A 45 30.90 -1.50 19.15
CA ASP A 45 30.82 -2.41 20.31
C ASP A 45 30.19 -1.79 21.58
N GLY A 46 29.33 -0.78 21.44
CA GLY A 46 28.62 -0.15 22.57
C GLY A 46 27.42 -0.94 23.14
N TRP A 47 27.34 -2.26 22.89
CA TRP A 47 26.12 -3.05 23.18
C TRP A 47 26.22 -4.00 24.39
N ALA A 48 27.31 -3.95 25.15
CA ALA A 48 27.46 -4.76 26.36
C ALA A 48 28.24 -4.03 27.45
N GLU A 49 27.59 -3.11 28.16
CA GLU A 49 27.93 -2.88 29.56
C GLU A 49 26.68 -3.06 30.43
N GLU A 50 26.91 -3.80 31.51
CA GLU A 50 25.98 -4.40 32.44
C GLU A 50 25.45 -3.33 33.42
N GLU A 51 24.13 -3.27 33.63
CA GLU A 51 23.57 -2.77 34.89
C GLU A 51 23.04 -3.95 35.70
N GLU A 52 23.94 -4.53 36.51
CA GLU A 52 23.54 -5.24 37.71
C GLU A 52 23.13 -4.24 38.80
N GLY A 53 21.94 -4.44 39.35
CA GLY A 53 21.61 -3.96 40.70
C GLY A 53 20.34 -3.13 40.80
N GLU A 54 19.23 -3.77 41.20
CA GLU A 54 18.62 -3.49 42.51
C GLU A 54 17.34 -4.33 42.70
N LYS A 55 17.39 -5.19 43.73
CA LYS A 55 16.24 -5.93 44.25
C LYS A 55 15.36 -4.98 45.05
N ASN A 56 14.25 -4.53 44.48
CA ASN A 56 13.19 -3.89 45.26
C ASN A 56 12.03 -4.86 45.51
N ALA A 57 11.85 -5.15 46.80
CA ALA A 57 10.79 -5.97 47.36
C ALA A 57 9.42 -5.29 47.16
N VAL A 58 8.47 -6.06 46.63
CA VAL A 58 7.05 -5.65 46.53
C VAL A 58 6.35 -6.01 47.84
N PRO A 59 5.61 -5.09 48.50
CA PRO A 59 4.87 -5.41 49.70
C PRO A 59 3.59 -6.21 49.38
N ALA A 60 3.23 -7.10 50.31
CA ALA A 60 2.10 -8.00 50.23
C ALA A 60 0.75 -7.27 50.05
N LEU A 61 -0.05 -7.75 49.10
CA LEU A 61 -1.40 -7.27 48.83
C LEU A 61 -2.36 -7.80 49.92
N THR A 62 -3.00 -6.88 50.62
CA THR A 62 -4.04 -7.13 51.61
C THR A 62 -5.29 -7.70 50.93
N THR A 63 -5.76 -8.85 51.42
CA THR A 63 -7.01 -9.51 51.03
C THR A 63 -8.22 -8.65 51.40
N VAL A 64 -9.04 -8.31 50.41
CA VAL A 64 -10.36 -7.67 50.56
C VAL A 64 -11.43 -8.78 50.72
N PRO A 65 -12.37 -8.68 51.68
CA PRO A 65 -13.42 -9.66 51.84
C PRO A 65 -14.49 -9.55 50.75
N SER A 66 -14.94 -10.73 50.32
CA SER A 66 -16.01 -10.95 49.34
C SER A 66 -17.35 -10.37 49.84
N PRO A 67 -18.10 -9.58 49.05
CA PRO A 67 -19.42 -9.12 49.44
C PRO A 67 -20.46 -10.21 49.18
N GLU A 68 -21.31 -10.40 50.18
CA GLU A 68 -22.44 -11.32 50.24
C GLU A 68 -23.37 -11.22 49.02
N ALA A 69 -23.76 -12.39 48.52
CA ALA A 69 -24.73 -12.54 47.45
C ALA A 69 -26.12 -12.09 47.91
N MET A 70 -26.67 -11.06 47.26
CA MET A 70 -28.08 -10.73 47.35
C MET A 70 -28.91 -11.68 46.46
N PRO A 71 -30.10 -12.13 46.91
CA PRO A 71 -30.98 -12.98 46.11
C PRO A 71 -31.58 -12.18 44.93
N MET A 72 -31.45 -12.73 43.72
CA MET A 72 -32.10 -12.18 42.53
C MET A 72 -33.63 -12.34 42.61
N PRO A 73 -34.40 -11.37 42.10
CA PRO A 73 -35.85 -11.51 41.96
C PRO A 73 -36.19 -12.55 40.89
N THR A 74 -37.11 -13.45 41.24
CA THR A 74 -37.69 -14.48 40.39
C THR A 74 -38.33 -13.83 39.15
N ALA A 75 -37.74 -14.05 37.98
CA ALA A 75 -38.29 -13.62 36.70
C ALA A 75 -39.56 -14.43 36.37
N ALA A 76 -40.61 -13.73 35.96
CA ALA A 76 -41.85 -14.32 35.47
C ALA A 76 -41.57 -15.22 34.24
N PRO A 77 -42.37 -16.29 34.04
CA PRO A 77 -42.19 -17.21 32.91
C PRO A 77 -42.30 -16.45 31.59
N GLN A 78 -41.19 -16.37 30.86
CA GLN A 78 -41.18 -15.90 29.48
C GLN A 78 -41.68 -17.02 28.58
N ASP A 79 -42.68 -16.71 27.77
CA ASP A 79 -43.19 -17.59 26.72
C ASP A 79 -42.03 -18.05 25.83
N ILE A 80 -41.88 -19.37 25.74
CA ILE A 80 -40.87 -20.03 24.92
C ILE A 80 -41.21 -19.78 23.46
N ILE A 81 -40.58 -18.77 22.86
CA ILE A 81 -40.57 -18.59 21.41
C ILE A 81 -39.76 -19.76 20.84
N PRO A 82 -40.34 -20.62 19.97
CA PRO A 82 -39.60 -21.72 19.39
C PRO A 82 -38.41 -21.19 18.59
N ASP A 83 -37.21 -21.68 18.90
CA ASP A 83 -35.99 -21.30 18.19
C ASP A 83 -36.19 -21.52 16.68
N PRO A 84 -35.85 -20.52 15.84
CA PRO A 84 -35.94 -20.68 14.40
C PRO A 84 -35.06 -21.86 13.95
N PRO A 85 -35.50 -22.65 12.96
CA PRO A 85 -34.78 -23.84 12.51
C PRO A 85 -33.36 -23.46 12.09
N LYS A 86 -32.35 -24.07 12.74
CA LYS A 86 -30.94 -23.91 12.39
C LYS A 86 -30.73 -24.34 10.94
N LYS A 87 -30.42 -23.38 10.08
CA LYS A 87 -30.06 -23.66 8.68
C LYS A 87 -28.73 -24.44 8.67
N ILE A 88 -28.74 -25.60 8.03
CA ILE A 88 -27.56 -26.48 7.89
C ILE A 88 -26.79 -26.04 6.64
N ASN A 89 -25.46 -25.91 6.75
CA ASN A 89 -24.60 -25.63 5.62
C ASN A 89 -24.36 -26.93 4.83
N GLU A 90 -24.79 -26.97 3.58
CA GLU A 90 -24.72 -28.18 2.75
C GLU A 90 -23.59 -28.18 1.71
N GLY A 91 -22.81 -27.09 1.63
CA GLY A 91 -21.68 -27.02 0.71
C GLY A 91 -20.34 -27.45 1.36
N PRO A 92 -19.25 -27.52 0.57
CA PRO A 92 -17.95 -28.05 1.00
C PRO A 92 -17.14 -27.13 1.94
N TYR A 93 -17.53 -25.87 2.10
CA TYR A 93 -16.83 -24.87 2.91
C TYR A 93 -17.69 -24.38 4.07
N ASN A 94 -17.07 -24.09 5.22
CA ASN A 94 -17.76 -23.53 6.39
C ASN A 94 -17.77 -22.00 6.36
N ILE A 95 -18.76 -21.37 6.99
CA ILE A 95 -18.76 -19.91 7.21
C ILE A 95 -17.50 -19.52 7.98
N GLY A 96 -16.80 -18.49 7.50
CA GLY A 96 -15.50 -18.05 8.03
C GLY A 96 -14.28 -18.79 7.47
N ASP A 97 -14.46 -19.85 6.65
CA ASP A 97 -13.32 -20.44 5.93
C ASP A 97 -12.71 -19.39 5.00
N ARG A 98 -11.37 -19.33 5.00
CA ARG A 98 -10.64 -18.44 4.10
C ARG A 98 -10.46 -19.09 2.74
N VAL A 99 -10.79 -18.33 1.71
CA VAL A 99 -10.85 -18.84 0.34
C VAL A 99 -10.19 -17.88 -0.64
N VAL A 100 -9.67 -18.45 -1.72
CA VAL A 100 -9.13 -17.74 -2.87
C VAL A 100 -10.03 -17.99 -4.07
N LEU A 101 -10.45 -16.90 -4.73
CA LEU A 101 -11.26 -16.99 -5.94
C LEU A 101 -10.41 -17.44 -7.12
N LYS A 102 -10.89 -18.44 -7.87
CA LYS A 102 -10.19 -18.98 -9.04
C LYS A 102 -11.15 -19.27 -10.17
N ASN A 103 -10.64 -19.25 -11.41
CA ASN A 103 -11.38 -19.67 -12.60
C ASN A 103 -12.75 -18.98 -12.78
N LEU A 104 -12.86 -17.71 -12.37
CA LEU A 104 -14.03 -16.88 -12.64
C LEU A 104 -13.98 -16.39 -14.09
N VAL A 105 -15.05 -16.70 -14.84
CA VAL A 105 -15.15 -16.37 -16.26
C VAL A 105 -15.71 -14.95 -16.47
N SER A 106 -16.72 -14.56 -15.68
CA SER A 106 -17.42 -13.28 -15.82
C SER A 106 -16.77 -12.14 -15.04
N ALA A 107 -15.98 -12.45 -14.01
CA ALA A 107 -15.30 -11.50 -13.14
C ALA A 107 -13.83 -11.91 -13.02
N GLN A 108 -13.13 -11.95 -14.14
CA GLN A 108 -11.74 -12.43 -14.23
C GLN A 108 -10.80 -11.61 -13.34
N GLU A 109 -11.10 -10.33 -13.14
CA GLU A 109 -10.39 -9.39 -12.28
C GLU A 109 -10.42 -9.75 -10.79
N LEU A 110 -11.36 -10.63 -10.40
CA LEU A 110 -11.48 -11.15 -9.04
C LEU A 110 -10.70 -12.45 -8.84
N ASN A 111 -10.15 -13.07 -9.89
CA ASN A 111 -9.29 -14.23 -9.73
C ASN A 111 -8.02 -13.86 -8.94
N GLY A 112 -7.64 -14.72 -7.99
CA GLY A 112 -6.55 -14.49 -7.04
C GLY A 112 -6.91 -13.54 -5.90
N ARG A 113 -8.17 -13.09 -5.78
CA ARG A 113 -8.63 -12.32 -4.61
C ARG A 113 -9.01 -13.25 -3.47
N HIS A 114 -8.76 -12.78 -2.26
CA HIS A 114 -9.01 -13.51 -1.02
C HIS A 114 -10.26 -12.95 -0.34
N GLY A 115 -10.93 -13.82 0.40
CA GLY A 115 -12.06 -13.45 1.23
C GLY A 115 -12.44 -14.57 2.19
N PHE A 116 -13.57 -14.38 2.84
CA PHE A 116 -14.15 -15.35 3.75
C PHE A 116 -15.54 -15.75 3.29
N ILE A 117 -15.90 -17.01 3.51
CA ILE A 117 -17.29 -17.45 3.35
C ILE A 117 -18.16 -16.65 4.33
N ALA A 118 -19.03 -15.80 3.80
CA ALA A 118 -19.83 -14.86 4.58
C ALA A 118 -21.15 -15.48 5.05
N ASP A 119 -21.72 -16.39 4.25
CA ASP A 119 -23.01 -17.01 4.52
C ASP A 119 -23.08 -18.42 3.92
N LEU A 120 -24.20 -19.11 4.17
CA LEU A 120 -24.48 -20.47 3.77
C LEU A 120 -24.47 -20.66 2.25
N TRP A 121 -24.16 -21.90 1.84
CA TRP A 121 -24.21 -22.33 0.45
C TRP A 121 -25.61 -22.12 -0.17
N ASP A 122 -25.66 -21.38 -1.27
CA ASP A 122 -26.90 -21.16 -2.02
C ASP A 122 -27.09 -22.32 -3.02
N LYS A 123 -27.89 -23.32 -2.64
CA LYS A 123 -28.17 -24.50 -3.48
C LYS A 123 -28.70 -24.17 -4.88
N LYS A 124 -29.43 -23.07 -5.04
CA LYS A 124 -30.03 -22.72 -6.34
C LYS A 124 -28.98 -22.23 -7.32
N THR A 125 -27.96 -21.54 -6.82
CA THR A 125 -26.92 -20.94 -7.66
C THR A 125 -25.62 -21.72 -7.63
N GLU A 126 -25.48 -22.68 -6.70
CA GLU A 126 -24.25 -23.42 -6.41
C GLU A 126 -23.08 -22.47 -6.12
N ARG A 127 -23.34 -21.47 -5.26
CA ARG A 127 -22.36 -20.42 -4.93
C ARG A 127 -22.41 -20.07 -3.45
N TYR A 128 -21.25 -19.73 -2.90
CA TYR A 128 -21.13 -19.05 -1.61
C TYR A 128 -21.13 -17.54 -1.79
N PRO A 129 -21.79 -16.80 -0.91
CA PRO A 129 -21.46 -15.41 -0.63
C PRO A 129 -20.07 -15.35 0.01
N VAL A 130 -19.14 -14.69 -0.65
CA VAL A 130 -17.77 -14.49 -0.18
C VAL A 130 -17.54 -13.01 0.01
N ASP A 131 -17.24 -12.63 1.25
CA ASP A 131 -16.83 -11.28 1.59
C ASP A 131 -15.33 -11.17 1.30
N LEU A 132 -15.01 -10.47 0.22
CA LEU A 132 -13.64 -10.25 -0.17
C LEU A 132 -12.95 -9.29 0.80
N ASP A 133 -11.62 -9.41 0.89
CA ASP A 133 -10.73 -8.44 1.55
C ASP A 133 -10.68 -7.08 0.79
N LEU A 134 -11.63 -6.88 -0.12
CA LEU A 134 -11.90 -5.67 -0.88
C LEU A 134 -13.14 -4.99 -0.28
N MET A 135 -13.14 -3.67 -0.20
CA MET A 135 -14.32 -2.92 0.23
C MET A 135 -15.16 -2.51 -0.98
N ASP A 136 -16.47 -2.70 -0.91
CA ASP A 136 -17.42 -2.04 -1.79
C ASP A 136 -17.48 -0.54 -1.41
N PRO A 137 -16.98 0.36 -2.27
CA PRO A 137 -16.92 1.79 -1.98
C PRO A 137 -18.32 2.42 -1.84
N THR A 138 -19.36 1.76 -2.37
CA THR A 138 -20.74 2.25 -2.37
C THR A 138 -21.43 1.99 -1.03
N ARG A 139 -21.26 0.78 -0.49
CA ARG A 139 -21.94 0.30 0.72
C ARG A 139 -21.14 0.50 1.97
N LYS A 140 -19.84 0.83 1.83
CA LYS A 140 -18.88 0.78 2.93
C LYS A 140 -18.99 -0.57 3.65
N SER A 141 -19.12 -1.65 2.90
CA SER A 141 -19.11 -3.03 3.40
C SER A 141 -18.03 -3.80 2.63
N PRO A 142 -17.58 -4.97 3.12
CA PRO A 142 -16.83 -5.89 2.29
C PRO A 142 -17.56 -6.12 0.95
N LEU A 143 -16.80 -6.23 -0.12
CA LEU A 143 -17.32 -6.57 -1.44
C LEU A 143 -17.74 -8.04 -1.39
N SER A 144 -19.05 -8.25 -1.21
CA SER A 144 -19.63 -9.58 -1.16
C SER A 144 -19.94 -10.05 -2.57
N VAL A 145 -19.34 -11.16 -2.98
CA VAL A 145 -19.56 -11.77 -4.30
C VAL A 145 -20.03 -13.21 -4.15
N LYS A 146 -20.97 -13.61 -5.01
CA LYS A 146 -21.41 -15.00 -5.08
C LYS A 146 -20.51 -15.77 -6.03
N VAL A 147 -19.75 -16.74 -5.51
CA VAL A 147 -18.78 -17.54 -6.27
C VAL A 147 -18.97 -19.02 -6.03
N GLY A 148 -18.76 -19.83 -7.05
CA GLY A 148 -18.75 -21.31 -6.95
C GLY A 148 -17.33 -21.87 -7.07
N ASN A 149 -16.50 -21.23 -7.90
CA ASN A 149 -15.11 -21.61 -8.11
C ASN A 149 -14.20 -20.87 -7.13
N MET A 150 -13.77 -21.57 -6.09
CA MET A 150 -12.82 -21.09 -5.11
C MET A 150 -12.02 -22.27 -4.55
N GLU A 151 -10.82 -21.99 -4.07
CA GLU A 151 -10.01 -22.95 -3.34
C GLU A 151 -9.87 -22.50 -1.89
N LYS A 152 -9.90 -23.47 -0.96
CA LYS A 152 -9.57 -23.19 0.43
C LYS A 152 -8.12 -22.74 0.49
N GLU A 153 -7.88 -21.62 1.15
CA GLU A 153 -6.51 -21.15 1.36
C GLU A 153 -5.76 -22.23 2.15
N PRO A 154 -4.57 -22.69 1.68
CA PRO A 154 -3.83 -23.72 2.38
C PRO A 154 -3.54 -23.22 3.80
N VAL A 155 -4.09 -23.93 4.79
CA VAL A 155 -3.78 -23.66 6.19
C VAL A 155 -2.30 -23.98 6.36
N MET A 156 -1.44 -22.94 6.40
CA MET A 156 -0.04 -23.12 6.79
C MET A 156 -0.03 -23.92 8.09
N LYS A 157 0.76 -25.01 8.12
CA LYS A 157 0.83 -25.92 9.27
C LYS A 157 1.11 -25.09 10.52
N ASP A 158 0.44 -25.38 11.62
CA ASP A 158 0.54 -24.58 12.86
C ASP A 158 1.98 -24.43 13.38
N THR A 159 2.88 -25.36 13.03
CA THR A 159 4.33 -25.27 13.31
C THR A 159 5.02 -24.07 12.64
N GLU A 160 4.49 -23.55 11.53
CA GLU A 160 4.96 -22.33 10.87
C GLU A 160 4.20 -21.08 11.35
N ARG A 161 3.07 -21.25 12.07
CA ARG A 161 2.29 -20.15 12.67
C ARG A 161 2.67 -19.85 14.13
N ALA A 162 3.16 -20.84 14.88
CA ALA A 162 3.50 -20.76 16.30
C ALA A 162 4.87 -20.11 16.57
N MET A 163 5.19 -18.99 15.91
CA MET A 163 6.49 -18.32 16.01
C MET A 163 6.41 -16.88 16.54
N ALA A 164 5.20 -16.40 16.87
CA ALA A 164 5.02 -15.10 17.50
C ALA A 164 5.02 -15.26 19.04
N VAL A 165 6.00 -14.65 19.70
CA VAL A 165 6.00 -14.48 21.15
C VAL A 165 5.64 -13.02 21.43
N LYS A 166 4.49 -12.78 22.07
CA LYS A 166 4.08 -11.43 22.50
C LYS A 166 4.09 -10.39 21.35
N ALA A 167 3.45 -10.69 20.21
CA ALA A 167 3.32 -9.77 19.07
C ALA A 167 4.66 -9.36 18.38
N CYS A 168 5.71 -10.16 18.56
CA CYS A 168 7.03 -9.98 17.93
C CYS A 168 7.46 -11.23 17.18
N LEU A 169 8.46 -11.08 16.30
CA LEU A 169 9.20 -12.21 15.74
C LEU A 169 9.90 -13.00 16.86
N GLU A 170 10.08 -14.30 16.64
CA GLU A 170 10.99 -15.11 17.46
C GLU A 170 12.40 -14.48 17.42
N GLU A 171 13.14 -14.56 18.52
CA GLU A 171 14.43 -13.89 18.67
C GLU A 171 15.42 -14.22 17.55
N SER A 172 15.43 -15.48 17.07
CA SER A 172 16.33 -15.89 15.99
C SER A 172 15.92 -15.30 14.62
N GLU A 173 14.62 -15.15 14.36
CA GLU A 173 14.11 -14.48 13.17
C GLU A 173 14.31 -12.97 13.24
N ALA A 174 14.07 -12.38 14.40
CA ALA A 174 14.31 -10.97 14.69
C ALA A 174 15.76 -10.57 14.40
N ARG A 175 16.73 -11.39 14.85
CA ARG A 175 18.16 -11.21 14.56
C ARG A 175 18.46 -11.33 13.07
N THR A 176 17.89 -12.34 12.41
CA THR A 176 18.03 -12.55 10.95
C THR A 176 17.52 -11.35 10.16
N ALA A 177 16.29 -10.90 10.42
CA ALA A 177 15.67 -9.75 9.76
C ALA A 177 16.46 -8.46 10.03
N SER A 178 16.85 -8.24 11.29
CA SER A 178 17.64 -7.07 11.70
C SER A 178 19.00 -7.02 11.00
N PHE A 179 19.70 -8.16 10.91
CA PHE A 179 20.95 -8.27 10.17
C PHE A 179 20.78 -7.91 8.69
N ILE A 180 19.73 -8.43 8.05
CA ILE A 180 19.43 -8.14 6.63
C ILE A 180 19.14 -6.64 6.43
N PHE A 181 18.35 -6.02 7.31
CA PHE A 181 18.11 -4.57 7.26
C PHE A 181 19.39 -3.77 7.47
N SER A 182 20.25 -4.15 8.41
CA SER A 182 21.54 -3.49 8.64
C SER A 182 22.47 -3.62 7.44
N ALA A 183 22.59 -4.81 6.84
CA ALA A 183 23.39 -5.04 5.64
C ALA A 183 22.88 -4.23 4.45
N LEU A 184 21.57 -4.16 4.27
CA LEU A 184 20.93 -3.30 3.26
C LEU A 184 21.27 -1.83 3.50
N ARG A 185 21.14 -1.35 4.74
CA ARG A 185 21.45 0.04 5.10
C ARG A 185 22.92 0.38 4.92
N GLY A 186 23.84 -0.48 5.35
CA GLY A 186 25.28 -0.29 5.15
C GLY A 186 25.65 -0.20 3.68
N SER A 187 25.07 -1.07 2.85
CA SER A 187 25.24 -1.04 1.38
C SER A 187 24.78 0.30 0.78
N LEU A 188 23.75 0.92 1.37
CA LEU A 188 23.17 2.17 0.91
C LEU A 188 23.87 3.40 1.48
N GLN A 189 24.36 3.38 2.72
CA GLN A 189 25.14 4.48 3.30
C GLN A 189 26.41 4.77 2.49
N ASN A 190 27.07 3.73 1.97
CA ASN A 190 28.18 3.89 1.03
C ASN A 190 27.77 4.57 -0.28
N SER A 191 26.53 4.29 -0.72
CA SER A 191 25.94 4.87 -1.93
C SER A 191 25.43 6.30 -1.69
N LEU A 192 25.00 6.61 -0.46
CA LEU A 192 24.40 7.87 -0.04
C LEU A 192 25.41 8.86 0.58
N LYS A 193 26.65 8.44 0.88
CA LYS A 193 27.76 9.26 1.42
C LYS A 193 27.34 10.25 2.52
N GLY A 194 26.56 9.78 3.50
CA GLY A 194 26.16 10.62 4.64
C GLY A 194 25.06 11.64 4.36
N GLU A 195 24.21 11.43 3.35
CA GLU A 195 23.01 12.24 3.10
C GLU A 195 22.06 12.24 4.31
N LYS A 196 21.67 13.43 4.78
CA LYS A 196 20.84 13.65 5.98
C LYS A 196 19.47 14.26 5.66
N ASP A 197 19.22 14.62 4.41
CA ASP A 197 17.97 15.26 3.98
C ASP A 197 16.79 14.27 4.03
N PRO A 198 15.78 14.49 4.89
CA PRO A 198 14.61 13.61 5.02
C PRO A 198 13.79 13.47 3.75
N GLN A 199 13.73 14.50 2.89
CA GLN A 199 12.98 14.44 1.63
C GLN A 199 13.71 13.62 0.58
N LYS A 200 15.04 13.71 0.53
CA LYS A 200 15.86 12.84 -0.33
C LYS A 200 15.87 11.43 0.19
N LEU A 201 15.97 11.20 1.49
CA LEU A 201 15.86 9.88 2.10
C LEU A 201 14.47 9.27 1.88
N ALA A 202 13.41 10.06 1.97
CA ALA A 202 12.05 9.64 1.63
C ALA A 202 11.92 9.32 0.13
N ALA A 203 12.37 10.20 -0.77
CA ALA A 203 12.38 9.96 -2.22
C ALA A 203 13.27 8.77 -2.62
N PHE A 204 14.34 8.54 -1.87
CA PHE A 204 15.20 7.37 -1.97
C PHE A 204 14.48 6.15 -1.40
N GLY A 205 13.68 6.22 -0.34
CA GLY A 205 12.87 5.14 0.23
C GLY A 205 11.91 4.46 -0.77
N TRP A 206 11.43 5.20 -1.76
CA TRP A 206 10.65 4.64 -2.89
C TRP A 206 11.55 3.96 -3.94
N LYS A 207 12.79 4.44 -4.10
CA LYS A 207 13.85 3.92 -4.99
C LYS A 207 14.83 2.96 -4.30
N PHE A 208 14.68 2.70 -3.00
CA PHE A 208 15.57 1.87 -2.16
C PHE A 208 15.67 0.44 -2.71
N TRP A 209 14.65 0.05 -3.46
CA TRP A 209 14.47 -1.28 -4.05
C TRP A 209 14.58 -1.27 -5.58
N LYS A 210 14.94 -0.13 -6.20
CA LYS A 210 15.13 0.04 -7.65
C LYS A 210 16.26 1.04 -7.93
N THR A 211 17.37 0.57 -8.49
CA THR A 211 18.42 1.41 -9.07
C THR A 211 17.87 2.23 -10.25
N PRO A 212 18.55 3.31 -10.67
CA PRO A 212 18.14 4.15 -11.80
C PRO A 212 17.93 3.42 -13.13
N ASP A 213 18.58 2.28 -13.30
CA ASP A 213 18.54 1.34 -14.43
C ASP A 213 17.46 0.24 -14.28
N GLY A 214 16.65 0.30 -13.22
CA GLY A 214 15.49 -0.57 -13.01
C GLY A 214 15.79 -1.93 -12.36
N GLN A 215 17.06 -2.25 -12.08
CA GLN A 215 17.44 -3.42 -11.28
C GLN A 215 17.31 -3.09 -9.79
N GLY A 216 16.84 -4.00 -8.94
CA GLY A 216 16.72 -3.69 -7.51
C GLY A 216 18.10 -3.58 -6.82
N VAL A 217 18.15 -3.00 -5.62
CA VAL A 217 19.29 -3.22 -4.68
C VAL A 217 19.30 -4.69 -4.22
N TYR A 218 18.16 -5.37 -4.35
CA TYR A 218 17.92 -6.72 -3.89
C TYR A 218 18.81 -7.81 -4.55
N PRO A 219 18.97 -7.92 -5.90
CA PRO A 219 19.87 -8.92 -6.49
C PRO A 219 21.31 -8.79 -6.01
N SER A 220 21.83 -7.57 -5.93
CA SER A 220 23.19 -7.30 -5.44
C SER A 220 23.34 -7.64 -3.95
N LEU A 221 22.37 -7.27 -3.12
CA LEU A 221 22.36 -7.62 -1.70
C LEU A 221 22.23 -9.13 -1.50
N ARG A 222 21.37 -9.80 -2.26
CA ARG A 222 21.19 -11.26 -2.24
C ARG A 222 22.48 -11.94 -2.62
N ASP A 223 23.10 -11.58 -3.73
CA ASP A 223 24.34 -12.21 -4.20
C ASP A 223 25.48 -11.97 -3.19
N PHE A 224 25.55 -10.78 -2.58
CA PHE A 224 26.47 -10.49 -1.48
C PHE A 224 26.21 -11.39 -0.25
N LEU A 225 24.98 -11.41 0.26
CA LEU A 225 24.62 -12.15 1.47
C LEU A 225 24.62 -13.66 1.28
N THR A 226 24.48 -14.17 0.05
CA THR A 226 24.42 -15.63 -0.23
C THR A 226 25.71 -16.22 -0.81
N LYS A 227 26.54 -15.42 -1.49
CA LYS A 227 27.78 -15.88 -2.14
C LYS A 227 29.00 -15.11 -1.65
N GLY A 228 28.92 -13.78 -1.62
CA GLY A 228 30.07 -12.92 -1.28
C GLY A 228 30.64 -13.15 0.12
N ILE A 229 29.80 -13.52 1.08
CA ILE A 229 30.22 -13.85 2.46
C ILE A 229 31.07 -15.13 2.51
N LEU A 230 30.67 -16.14 1.71
CA LEU A 230 31.41 -17.41 1.62
C LEU A 230 32.75 -17.20 0.92
N GLU A 231 32.79 -16.38 -0.12
CA GLU A 231 34.01 -16.04 -0.87
C GLU A 231 35.04 -15.26 -0.04
N GLN A 232 34.61 -14.60 1.04
CA GLN A 232 35.49 -13.84 1.94
C GLN A 232 36.02 -14.64 3.13
N ASN A 233 35.68 -15.93 3.27
CA ASN A 233 36.03 -16.77 4.44
C ASN A 233 35.62 -16.16 5.80
N LYS A 234 34.57 -15.33 5.85
CA LYS A 234 34.06 -14.67 7.08
C LYS A 234 32.84 -15.37 7.70
N LEU A 235 32.60 -16.62 7.32
CA LEU A 235 31.40 -17.35 7.74
C LEU A 235 31.32 -17.52 9.26
N GLU A 236 32.42 -17.88 9.91
CA GLU A 236 32.45 -18.12 11.36
C GLU A 236 32.19 -16.83 12.17
N ASP A 237 32.77 -15.71 11.77
CA ASP A 237 32.56 -14.42 12.43
C ASP A 237 31.11 -13.97 12.30
N LEU A 238 30.53 -14.15 11.10
CA LEU A 238 29.13 -13.85 10.86
C LEU A 238 28.19 -14.75 11.66
N GLU A 239 28.48 -16.04 11.71
CA GLU A 239 27.70 -17.01 12.49
C GLU A 239 27.70 -16.65 13.98
N LYS A 240 28.86 -16.22 14.52
CA LYS A 240 28.97 -15.67 15.89
C LYS A 240 28.16 -14.39 16.07
N GLN A 241 28.20 -13.46 15.11
CA GLN A 241 27.41 -12.23 15.19
C GLN A 241 25.90 -12.49 15.16
N LEU A 242 25.44 -13.40 14.30
CA LEU A 242 24.02 -13.76 14.19
C LEU A 242 23.55 -14.53 15.44
N ASN A 243 24.38 -15.42 15.98
CA ASN A 243 24.05 -16.17 17.18
C ASN A 243 25.29 -16.63 17.97
N ALA A 244 25.76 -15.81 18.90
CA ALA A 244 26.92 -16.13 19.73
C ALA A 244 26.74 -17.44 20.53
N ALA A 245 25.52 -17.73 20.99
CA ALA A 245 25.22 -18.92 21.79
C ALA A 245 25.19 -20.23 20.96
N ASN A 246 24.76 -20.15 19.70
CA ASN A 246 24.75 -21.31 18.79
C ASN A 246 25.01 -20.83 17.34
N PRO A 247 26.28 -20.58 16.99
CA PRO A 247 26.64 -19.92 15.75
C PRO A 247 26.34 -20.79 14.52
N LYS A 248 26.53 -22.11 14.63
CA LYS A 248 26.38 -23.05 13.52
C LYS A 248 24.98 -23.01 12.94
N GLY A 249 24.88 -22.68 11.65
CA GLY A 249 23.62 -22.67 10.90
C GLY A 249 22.84 -21.36 11.00
N ALA A 250 23.33 -20.34 11.71
CA ALA A 250 22.70 -19.03 11.73
C ALA A 250 22.74 -18.37 10.33
N TYR A 251 23.83 -18.55 9.59
CA TYR A 251 23.95 -18.09 8.22
C TYR A 251 22.95 -18.77 7.26
N ALA A 252 22.66 -20.05 7.46
CA ALA A 252 21.71 -20.78 6.64
C ALA A 252 20.30 -20.16 6.72
N LYS A 253 19.92 -19.59 7.87
CA LYS A 253 18.66 -18.83 8.03
C LYS A 253 18.65 -17.56 7.20
N VAL A 254 19.75 -16.80 7.19
CA VAL A 254 19.89 -15.59 6.34
C VAL A 254 19.78 -15.97 4.88
N SER A 255 20.55 -16.96 4.43
CA SER A 255 20.53 -17.42 3.04
C SER A 255 19.12 -17.87 2.62
N LYS A 256 18.46 -18.70 3.44
CA LYS A 256 17.08 -19.13 3.23
C LYS A 256 16.11 -17.95 3.15
N ALA A 257 16.20 -16.98 4.06
CA ALA A 257 15.34 -15.80 4.07
C ALA A 257 15.56 -14.92 2.82
N MET A 258 16.82 -14.76 2.41
CA MET A 258 17.17 -13.99 1.22
C MET A 258 16.58 -14.58 -0.06
N THR A 259 16.50 -15.91 -0.17
CA THR A 259 15.95 -16.60 -1.35
C THR A 259 14.45 -16.92 -1.26
N SER A 260 13.84 -16.80 -0.09
CA SER A 260 12.44 -17.16 0.14
C SER A 260 11.47 -16.13 -0.43
N GLU A 261 10.53 -16.58 -1.26
CA GLU A 261 9.39 -15.78 -1.76
C GLU A 261 8.39 -15.41 -0.66
N LEU A 262 8.44 -16.07 0.49
CA LEU A 262 7.61 -15.67 1.63
C LEU A 262 8.32 -14.64 2.51
N ALA A 263 9.61 -14.37 2.29
CA ALA A 263 10.40 -13.40 3.04
C ALA A 263 11.01 -12.33 2.11
N VAL A 264 12.34 -12.25 2.00
CA VAL A 264 13.02 -11.08 1.41
C VAL A 264 12.84 -10.99 -0.10
N ALA A 265 12.74 -12.11 -0.81
CA ALA A 265 12.57 -12.08 -2.27
C ALA A 265 11.32 -11.31 -2.72
N SER A 266 10.37 -11.23 -1.79
CA SER A 266 9.08 -10.61 -1.98
C SER A 266 8.95 -9.24 -1.35
N TRP A 267 10.01 -8.64 -0.83
CA TRP A 267 9.98 -7.26 -0.31
C TRP A 267 9.72 -6.19 -1.40
N HIS A 268 9.74 -6.59 -2.68
CA HIS A 268 9.23 -5.78 -3.77
C HIS A 268 7.70 -5.56 -3.68
N ILE A 269 7.00 -6.50 -3.05
CA ILE A 269 5.60 -6.44 -2.62
C ILE A 269 5.58 -5.83 -1.22
N ARG A 270 5.05 -4.62 -1.09
CA ARG A 270 5.06 -3.84 0.15
C ARG A 270 3.98 -2.79 0.17
N VAL A 271 3.65 -2.31 1.36
CA VAL A 271 2.73 -1.19 1.56
C VAL A 271 3.46 -0.07 2.29
N SER A 272 3.55 1.11 1.68
CA SER A 272 4.21 2.28 2.28
C SER A 272 3.23 3.44 2.37
N GLY A 273 3.32 4.22 3.45
CA GLY A 273 2.44 5.37 3.67
C GLY A 273 2.45 5.85 5.11
N ALA A 274 1.58 6.82 5.39
CA ALA A 274 1.33 7.26 6.76
C ALA A 274 0.32 6.33 7.44
N PHE A 275 0.65 5.90 8.65
CA PHE A 275 -0.16 5.00 9.47
C PHE A 275 -0.32 5.54 10.88
N TRP A 276 -1.51 5.35 11.43
CA TRP A 276 -1.81 5.50 12.84
C TRP A 276 -1.50 4.19 13.57
N ILE A 277 -0.71 4.27 14.64
CA ILE A 277 -0.43 3.13 15.52
C ILE A 277 -1.48 3.12 16.64
N VAL A 278 -2.35 2.11 16.67
CA VAL A 278 -3.53 2.15 17.55
C VAL A 278 -3.32 1.36 18.84
N GLY A 279 -2.64 0.21 18.77
CA GLY A 279 -2.38 -0.61 19.95
C GLY A 279 -1.77 -1.97 19.61
N VAL A 280 -1.49 -2.78 20.63
CA VAL A 280 -0.93 -4.12 20.47
C VAL A 280 -2.05 -5.15 20.59
N GLY A 281 -2.27 -5.91 19.51
CA GLY A 281 -3.16 -7.07 19.49
C GLY A 281 -2.39 -8.39 19.73
N PRO A 282 -3.09 -9.53 19.75
CA PRO A 282 -2.47 -10.83 20.01
C PRO A 282 -1.45 -11.23 18.93
N GLU A 283 -1.71 -10.84 17.67
CA GLU A 283 -0.92 -11.22 16.49
C GLU A 283 0.12 -10.16 16.07
N GLY A 284 0.17 -9.01 16.74
CA GLY A 284 0.97 -7.88 16.26
C GLY A 284 0.44 -6.52 16.72
N THR A 285 1.20 -5.48 16.43
CA THR A 285 0.73 -4.09 16.53
C THR A 285 -0.30 -3.80 15.46
N LEU A 286 -1.46 -3.28 15.86
CA LEU A 286 -2.51 -2.84 14.96
C LEU A 286 -2.19 -1.44 14.46
N VAL A 287 -2.10 -1.30 13.13
CA VAL A 287 -1.95 -0.01 12.48
C VAL A 287 -3.02 0.22 11.43
N VAL A 288 -3.35 1.49 11.24
CA VAL A 288 -4.43 1.93 10.35
C VAL A 288 -3.87 2.98 9.39
N PRO A 289 -3.93 2.77 8.07
CA PRO A 289 -3.41 3.75 7.13
C PRO A 289 -4.26 5.03 7.17
N GLU A 290 -3.60 6.18 7.06
CA GLU A 290 -4.24 7.50 7.13
C GLU A 290 -5.32 7.66 6.04
N ASN A 291 -5.07 7.12 4.85
CA ASN A 291 -5.98 7.21 3.71
C ASN A 291 -7.14 6.20 3.73
N ASN A 292 -7.14 5.23 4.65
CA ASN A 292 -8.19 4.20 4.74
C ASN A 292 -8.34 3.67 6.17
N THR A 293 -9.15 4.37 6.97
CA THR A 293 -9.34 4.03 8.40
C THR A 293 -10.05 2.71 8.68
N ARG A 294 -10.58 2.03 7.66
CA ARG A 294 -11.26 0.73 7.78
C ARG A 294 -10.35 -0.46 7.56
N GLN A 295 -9.19 -0.24 6.96
CA GLN A 295 -8.17 -1.25 6.80
C GLN A 295 -7.30 -1.28 8.05
N VAL A 296 -7.14 -2.46 8.63
CA VAL A 296 -6.35 -2.65 9.85
C VAL A 296 -5.30 -3.69 9.54
N TYR A 297 -4.04 -3.31 9.67
CA TYR A 297 -2.92 -4.23 9.52
C TYR A 297 -2.46 -4.69 10.89
N SER A 298 -2.07 -5.96 11.00
CA SER A 298 -1.36 -6.48 12.16
C SER A 298 0.10 -6.71 11.79
N ILE A 299 1.00 -6.01 12.49
CA ILE A 299 2.43 -5.98 12.20
C ILE A 299 3.18 -6.58 13.38
N LEU A 300 4.04 -7.56 13.11
CA LEU A 300 4.97 -8.07 14.11
C LEU A 300 6.10 -7.08 14.34
N GLY A 301 6.38 -6.82 15.62
CA GLY A 301 7.59 -6.14 16.02
C GLY A 301 8.82 -7.00 15.72
N LEU A 302 9.95 -6.37 15.39
CA LEU A 302 11.21 -7.11 15.26
C LEU A 302 11.67 -7.63 16.62
N LYS A 303 11.84 -6.74 17.59
CA LYS A 303 12.24 -7.10 18.98
C LYS A 303 11.17 -6.74 20.01
N VAL A 304 10.49 -5.64 19.78
CA VAL A 304 9.41 -5.11 20.62
C VAL A 304 8.23 -4.74 19.73
N PRO A 305 6.98 -4.84 20.22
CA PRO A 305 5.84 -4.40 19.46
C PRO A 305 6.00 -2.92 19.10
N LEU A 306 5.69 -2.57 17.85
CA LEU A 306 5.78 -1.19 17.39
C LEU A 306 4.94 -0.23 18.27
N GLY A 307 3.77 -0.68 18.75
CA GLY A 307 2.92 0.07 19.67
C GLY A 307 3.45 0.22 21.11
N ALA A 308 4.53 -0.47 21.45
CA ALA A 308 5.22 -0.34 22.74
C ALA A 308 6.38 0.68 22.68
N GLN A 309 6.72 1.19 21.50
CA GLN A 309 7.78 2.17 21.32
C GLN A 309 7.28 3.56 21.70
N GLY A 310 7.42 3.93 22.97
CA GLY A 310 7.05 5.23 23.50
C GLY A 310 5.62 5.27 24.08
N GLN A 311 5.47 5.97 25.21
CA GLN A 311 4.16 6.20 25.82
C GLN A 311 3.49 7.39 25.15
N PHE A 312 2.67 7.14 24.14
CA PHE A 312 1.85 8.17 23.53
C PHE A 312 0.46 8.18 24.13
N PRO A 313 -0.08 9.34 24.54
CA PRO A 313 -1.41 9.43 25.15
C PRO A 313 -2.54 9.12 24.16
N ARG A 314 -2.25 9.16 22.85
CA ARG A 314 -3.18 8.91 21.74
C ARG A 314 -2.40 8.27 20.58
N PRO A 315 -3.09 7.59 19.63
CA PRO A 315 -2.45 6.98 18.47
C PRO A 315 -1.50 7.94 17.75
N PRO A 316 -0.19 7.63 17.68
CA PRO A 316 0.76 8.43 16.92
C PRO A 316 0.71 8.08 15.43
N LYS A 317 1.05 9.06 14.57
CA LYS A 317 1.18 8.87 13.13
C LYS A 317 2.65 8.75 12.73
N PHE A 318 2.96 7.73 11.95
CA PHE A 318 4.29 7.50 11.40
C PHE A 318 4.22 7.09 9.94
N PHE A 319 5.26 7.42 9.18
CA PHE A 319 5.52 6.77 7.91
C PHE A 319 6.10 5.39 8.15
N LEU A 320 5.39 4.36 7.70
CA LEU A 320 5.81 2.97 7.78
C LEU A 320 5.94 2.36 6.38
N THR A 321 6.83 1.38 6.26
CA THR A 321 6.87 0.46 5.13
C THR A 321 6.65 -0.95 5.65
N LEU A 322 5.54 -1.54 5.24
CA LEU A 322 5.10 -2.88 5.63
C LEU A 322 5.66 -3.89 4.64
N LEU A 323 6.37 -4.88 5.16
CA LEU A 323 7.11 -5.87 4.41
C LEU A 323 6.65 -7.28 4.77
N PRO A 324 6.61 -8.21 3.82
CA PRO A 324 6.25 -9.60 4.07
C PRO A 324 7.40 -10.35 4.76
N TRP A 325 7.05 -11.25 5.67
CA TRP A 325 8.00 -12.12 6.36
C TRP A 325 7.34 -13.43 6.77
N TYR A 326 7.64 -14.51 6.05
CA TYR A 326 7.09 -15.86 6.22
C TYR A 326 5.57 -15.89 6.46
N GLY A 327 4.80 -15.23 5.59
CA GLY A 327 3.34 -15.15 5.72
C GLY A 327 2.89 -14.33 6.93
N ARG A 328 3.68 -13.33 7.33
CA ARG A 328 3.35 -12.26 8.28
C ARG A 328 3.77 -10.92 7.70
N ILE A 329 3.37 -9.84 8.37
CA ILE A 329 3.81 -8.49 8.06
C ILE A 329 4.75 -8.01 9.17
N ILE A 330 5.93 -7.54 8.77
CA ILE A 330 6.86 -6.79 9.60
C ILE A 330 6.94 -5.35 9.08
N HIS A 331 7.60 -4.46 9.82
CA HIS A 331 7.89 -3.12 9.34
C HIS A 331 9.39 -2.95 9.05
N ASP A 332 9.72 -2.10 8.08
CA ASP A 332 11.06 -1.53 7.99
C ASP A 332 11.37 -0.76 9.28
N PRO A 333 12.51 -1.01 9.95
CA PRO A 333 12.88 -0.26 11.14
C PRO A 333 13.14 1.24 10.89
N MET A 334 13.10 1.74 9.64
CA MET A 334 13.16 3.17 9.32
C MET A 334 11.79 3.82 9.54
N ILE A 335 11.46 4.07 10.81
CA ILE A 335 10.24 4.78 11.19
C ILE A 335 10.51 6.29 11.09
N MET A 336 9.70 7.00 10.30
CA MET A 336 9.81 8.45 10.15
C MET A 336 8.56 9.15 10.67
N THR A 337 8.74 10.31 11.30
CA THR A 337 7.63 11.19 11.70
C THR A 337 6.98 11.82 10.47
N THR A 338 5.68 12.11 10.54
CA THR A 338 4.93 12.67 9.39
C THR A 338 5.09 14.18 9.21
N THR A 339 5.50 14.89 10.25
CA THR A 339 5.52 16.36 10.30
C THR A 339 6.90 16.97 9.99
N GLY A 340 7.95 16.16 9.85
CA GLY A 340 9.33 16.64 9.74
C GLY A 340 9.85 17.16 11.08
N GLY A 341 11.03 16.72 11.49
CA GLY A 341 11.57 16.94 12.84
C GLY A 341 11.11 15.87 13.85
N ASN A 342 11.74 15.83 15.02
CA ASN A 342 11.50 14.82 16.07
C ASN A 342 10.10 14.91 16.73
N GLN A 343 9.15 15.63 16.13
CA GLN A 343 7.78 15.73 16.64
C GLN A 343 6.92 14.63 16.01
N VAL A 344 6.15 13.95 16.85
CA VAL A 344 5.21 12.90 16.45
C VAL A 344 3.81 13.50 16.40
N GLU A 345 3.14 13.38 15.26
CA GLU A 345 1.74 13.79 15.14
C GLU A 345 0.84 12.81 15.91
N LEU A 346 -0.04 13.33 16.76
CA LEU A 346 -0.96 12.52 17.55
C LEU A 346 -2.39 12.71 17.04
N ALA A 347 -3.16 11.63 17.01
CA ALA A 347 -4.56 11.68 16.66
C ALA A 347 -5.31 12.65 17.60
N ASN A 348 -6.25 13.43 17.06
CA ASN A 348 -7.17 14.19 17.91
C ASN A 348 -8.11 13.22 18.68
N PRO A 349 -8.81 13.66 19.74
CA PRO A 349 -9.60 12.76 20.58
C PRO A 349 -10.67 11.97 19.81
N GLN A 350 -11.37 12.63 18.88
CA GLN A 350 -12.42 11.97 18.08
C GLN A 350 -11.82 10.90 17.18
N LEU A 351 -10.76 11.23 16.45
CA LEU A 351 -10.06 10.29 15.57
C LEU A 351 -9.50 9.11 16.37
N ALA A 352 -8.98 9.32 17.58
CA ALA A 352 -8.51 8.24 18.43
C ALA A 352 -9.64 7.24 18.76
N VAL A 353 -10.84 7.73 19.09
CA VAL A 353 -12.03 6.89 19.32
C VAL A 353 -12.42 6.13 18.06
N ASP A 354 -12.43 6.80 16.91
CA ASP A 354 -12.77 6.20 15.62
C ASP A 354 -11.79 5.09 15.23
N LEU A 355 -10.48 5.32 15.43
CA LEU A 355 -9.42 4.35 15.15
C LEU A 355 -9.53 3.11 16.04
N VAL A 356 -9.75 3.28 17.35
CA VAL A 356 -9.96 2.17 18.28
C VAL A 356 -11.20 1.37 17.91
N THR A 357 -12.28 2.05 17.54
CA THR A 357 -13.54 1.42 17.11
C THR A 357 -13.33 0.63 15.82
N ALA A 358 -12.60 1.18 14.85
CA ALA A 358 -12.27 0.50 13.61
C ALA A 358 -11.43 -0.77 13.84
N CYS A 359 -10.44 -0.71 14.72
CA CYS A 359 -9.63 -1.88 15.12
C CYS A 359 -10.48 -2.98 15.78
N LYS A 360 -11.39 -2.61 16.70
CA LYS A 360 -12.31 -3.56 17.35
C LYS A 360 -13.22 -4.24 16.34
N ALA A 361 -13.86 -3.46 15.47
CA ALA A 361 -14.74 -3.97 14.42
C ALA A 361 -13.97 -4.90 13.47
N ALA A 362 -12.79 -4.49 12.98
CA ALA A 362 -11.97 -5.34 12.11
C ALA A 362 -11.54 -6.65 12.78
N THR A 363 -11.26 -6.64 14.07
CA THR A 363 -10.90 -7.84 14.84
C THR A 363 -12.10 -8.78 14.96
N GLN A 364 -13.27 -8.25 15.32
CA GLN A 364 -14.51 -9.03 15.46
C GLN A 364 -14.96 -9.63 14.13
N GLU A 365 -14.75 -8.91 13.03
CA GLU A 365 -15.14 -9.31 11.68
C GLU A 365 -14.05 -10.14 10.96
N GLY A 366 -12.90 -10.41 11.59
CA GLY A 366 -11.81 -11.18 10.97
C GLY A 366 -11.09 -10.44 9.83
N ARG A 367 -11.28 -9.13 9.69
CA ARG A 367 -10.75 -8.29 8.59
C ARG A 367 -9.34 -7.73 8.85
N VAL A 368 -8.67 -8.18 9.90
CA VAL A 368 -7.31 -7.73 10.19
C VAL A 368 -6.34 -8.36 9.19
N VAL A 369 -5.63 -7.51 8.45
CA VAL A 369 -4.64 -7.92 7.44
C VAL A 369 -3.32 -8.22 8.14
N SER A 370 -3.00 -9.49 8.30
CA SER A 370 -1.71 -9.94 8.85
C SER A 370 -0.74 -10.43 7.77
N ARG A 371 -1.14 -10.43 6.49
CA ARG A 371 -0.38 -10.96 5.35
C ARG A 371 -0.61 -10.14 4.07
N LEU A 372 0.37 -10.14 3.18
CA LEU A 372 0.22 -9.56 1.85
C LEU A 372 -0.14 -10.67 0.85
N ALA A 373 -1.41 -10.70 0.43
CA ALA A 373 -2.01 -11.72 -0.44
C ALA A 373 -1.25 -11.98 -1.77
N GLN A 374 -0.41 -11.04 -2.19
CA GLN A 374 0.35 -11.08 -3.44
C GLN A 374 1.43 -12.18 -3.46
N LEU A 375 1.67 -12.86 -2.34
CA LEU A 375 2.75 -13.84 -2.13
C LEU A 375 2.28 -15.27 -1.92
N GLU A 376 0.98 -15.47 -1.78
CA GLU A 376 0.42 -16.78 -1.47
C GLU A 376 -0.23 -17.41 -2.71
N VAL A 377 -0.40 -16.66 -3.82
CA VAL A 377 -1.09 -17.13 -5.04
C VAL A 377 -0.46 -16.58 -6.32
N GLU A 378 -0.17 -17.46 -7.28
CA GLU A 378 0.28 -17.11 -8.63
C GLU A 378 -0.80 -16.25 -9.35
N GLY A 379 -0.45 -15.02 -9.72
CA GLY A 379 -1.40 -14.05 -10.29
C GLY A 379 -2.06 -13.09 -9.29
N GLY A 380 -1.72 -13.17 -7.99
CA GLY A 380 -2.11 -12.17 -7.01
C GLY A 380 -1.75 -10.75 -7.45
N SER A 381 -2.68 -9.81 -7.29
CA SER A 381 -2.55 -8.41 -7.72
C SER A 381 -1.21 -7.79 -7.31
N LYS A 382 -0.34 -7.37 -8.24
CA LYS A 382 1.00 -6.80 -7.96
C LYS A 382 1.00 -5.38 -7.36
N GLU A 383 -0.14 -4.70 -7.36
CA GLU A 383 -0.29 -3.30 -6.91
C GLU A 383 -0.84 -3.16 -5.48
N GLY A 384 -0.89 -4.25 -4.71
CA GLY A 384 -1.77 -4.34 -3.54
C GLY A 384 -3.23 -4.45 -3.98
N LEU A 385 -4.19 -4.15 -3.10
CA LEU A 385 -5.57 -3.89 -3.53
C LEU A 385 -5.50 -2.72 -4.53
N PRO A 386 -5.88 -2.87 -5.80
CA PRO A 386 -5.81 -1.79 -6.76
C PRO A 386 -6.71 -0.67 -6.24
N TYR A 387 -6.10 0.48 -5.99
CA TYR A 387 -6.82 1.73 -5.87
C TYR A 387 -7.35 2.07 -7.26
N HIS A 388 -8.61 1.73 -7.52
CA HIS A 388 -9.37 2.39 -8.56
C HIS A 388 -9.68 3.80 -8.06
N PRO A 389 -9.26 4.87 -8.76
CA PRO A 389 -9.69 6.21 -8.42
C PRO A 389 -11.22 6.22 -8.45
N PHE A 390 -11.76 6.46 -7.26
CA PHE A 390 -13.14 6.72 -6.90
C PHE A 390 -14.10 6.94 -8.07
N ASN A 391 -14.83 5.89 -8.44
CA ASN A 391 -16.24 6.08 -8.75
C ASN A 391 -16.97 6.02 -7.41
N LYS A 392 -17.07 7.17 -6.72
CA LYS A 392 -18.21 7.30 -5.80
C LYS A 392 -19.43 6.95 -6.65
N PRO A 393 -20.31 6.03 -6.22
CA PRO A 393 -21.58 5.90 -6.90
C PRO A 393 -22.19 7.31 -6.91
N PRO A 394 -22.80 7.75 -8.03
CA PRO A 394 -23.53 9.00 -8.02
C PRO A 394 -24.41 9.03 -6.77
N PRO A 395 -24.52 10.17 -6.08
CA PRO A 395 -25.55 10.35 -5.08
C PRO A 395 -26.88 9.79 -5.60
N THR A 396 -27.40 8.75 -4.96
CA THR A 396 -28.61 8.01 -5.36
C THR A 396 -29.89 8.85 -5.23
N LYS A 397 -29.75 10.12 -4.84
CA LYS A 397 -30.81 11.13 -4.76
C LYS A 397 -30.35 12.40 -5.46
N MET A 398 -30.23 12.37 -6.78
CA MET A 398 -30.15 13.60 -7.58
C MET A 398 -31.45 13.82 -8.33
N ASP A 399 -31.78 15.09 -8.52
CA ASP A 399 -32.88 15.46 -9.39
C ASP A 399 -32.64 14.91 -10.80
N PRO A 400 -33.69 14.49 -11.52
CA PRO A 400 -33.57 14.06 -12.90
C PRO A 400 -32.80 15.09 -13.76
N ALA A 401 -32.16 14.62 -14.83
CA ALA A 401 -31.53 15.52 -15.80
C ALA A 401 -32.59 16.41 -16.46
N THR A 402 -32.41 17.71 -16.35
CA THR A 402 -33.19 18.71 -17.08
C THR A 402 -33.04 18.48 -18.58
N GLU A 403 -33.98 19.00 -19.38
CA GLU A 403 -33.93 18.86 -20.85
C GLU A 403 -32.66 19.47 -21.45
N LYS A 404 -32.22 20.62 -20.93
CA LYS A 404 -30.98 21.27 -21.35
C LYS A 404 -29.73 20.44 -21.02
N GLU A 405 -29.68 19.83 -19.83
CA GLU A 405 -28.59 18.92 -19.46
C GLU A 405 -28.55 17.69 -20.37
N ARG A 406 -29.71 17.09 -20.66
CA ARG A 406 -29.81 15.96 -21.60
C ARG A 406 -29.31 16.33 -22.98
N GLY A 407 -29.75 17.46 -23.52
CA GLY A 407 -29.29 17.95 -24.83
C GLY A 407 -27.76 18.09 -24.91
N PHE A 408 -27.12 18.57 -23.84
CA PHE A 408 -25.65 18.63 -23.79
C PHE A 408 -24.97 17.26 -23.71
N VAL A 409 -25.50 16.35 -22.90
CA VAL A 409 -24.97 14.98 -22.77
C VAL A 409 -25.13 14.19 -24.06
N ASP A 410 -26.28 14.31 -24.73
CA ASP A 410 -26.54 13.68 -26.02
C ASP A 410 -25.58 14.24 -27.08
N SER A 411 -25.35 15.56 -27.10
CA SER A 411 -24.37 16.18 -27.99
C SER A 411 -22.94 15.70 -27.73
N LEU A 412 -22.59 15.36 -26.48
CA LEU A 412 -21.28 14.76 -26.18
C LEU A 412 -21.18 13.33 -26.72
N ALA A 413 -22.29 12.61 -26.81
CA ALA A 413 -22.33 11.24 -27.31
C ALA A 413 -21.85 11.15 -28.78
N ASP A 414 -22.10 12.20 -29.56
CA ASP A 414 -21.79 12.30 -31.00
C ASP A 414 -20.29 12.43 -31.33
N TYR A 415 -19.46 12.79 -30.35
CA TYR A 415 -18.01 12.91 -30.54
C TYR A 415 -17.27 11.61 -30.23
N THR A 416 -16.31 11.25 -31.09
CA THR A 416 -15.42 10.10 -30.84
C THR A 416 -14.58 10.33 -29.60
N SER A 417 -14.47 9.31 -28.75
CA SER A 417 -13.61 9.34 -27.56
C SER A 417 -12.14 9.39 -27.93
N ALA A 418 -11.37 10.27 -27.29
CA ALA A 418 -9.92 10.35 -27.44
C ALA A 418 -9.24 8.99 -27.14
N ALA A 419 -8.11 8.74 -27.79
CA ALA A 419 -7.39 7.48 -27.68
C ALA A 419 -7.00 7.13 -26.23
N ASP A 420 -7.05 5.83 -25.89
CA ASP A 420 -6.75 5.35 -24.54
C ASP A 420 -5.28 5.62 -24.16
N LYS A 421 -5.05 5.87 -22.87
CA LYS A 421 -3.73 6.08 -22.23
C LYS A 421 -2.88 7.23 -22.79
N GLN A 422 -3.47 8.14 -23.56
CA GLN A 422 -2.75 9.36 -23.97
C GLN A 422 -2.98 10.49 -22.96
N PRO A 423 -1.94 11.22 -22.52
CA PRO A 423 -2.13 12.39 -21.66
C PRO A 423 -3.06 13.46 -22.24
N THR A 424 -3.27 13.47 -23.55
CA THR A 424 -4.21 14.37 -24.26
C THR A 424 -5.68 14.00 -24.05
N SER A 425 -6.00 12.79 -23.58
CA SER A 425 -7.37 12.32 -23.34
C SER A 425 -7.97 12.84 -22.03
N ALA A 426 -7.18 13.52 -21.18
CA ALA A 426 -7.64 14.12 -19.93
C ALA A 426 -7.70 15.65 -20.07
N TRP A 427 -8.87 16.25 -19.85
CA TRP A 427 -9.10 17.70 -19.92
C TRP A 427 -9.52 18.21 -18.55
N ASN A 428 -8.78 19.19 -18.03
CA ASN A 428 -8.95 19.75 -16.70
C ASN A 428 -9.48 21.18 -16.79
N PHE A 429 -10.56 21.44 -16.07
CA PHE A 429 -11.24 22.72 -15.92
C PHE A 429 -10.79 23.31 -14.58
N ILE A 430 -9.90 24.30 -14.64
CA ILE A 430 -9.21 24.86 -13.47
C ILE A 430 -9.43 26.37 -13.41
N ARG A 431 -9.95 26.88 -12.30
CA ARG A 431 -10.06 28.33 -12.06
C ARG A 431 -8.67 28.98 -11.96
N SER A 432 -8.47 30.11 -12.66
CA SER A 432 -7.17 30.80 -12.74
C SER A 432 -6.80 31.58 -11.46
N GLY A 433 -7.77 31.87 -10.59
CA GLY A 433 -7.58 32.63 -9.34
C GLY A 433 -8.69 32.40 -8.32
N ARG A 434 -8.56 32.92 -7.08
CA ARG A 434 -9.66 32.89 -6.09
C ARG A 434 -10.74 33.92 -6.43
N ASP A 435 -10.31 35.08 -6.92
CA ASP A 435 -11.18 36.21 -7.24
C ASP A 435 -11.42 36.38 -8.74
N ASN A 436 -10.85 35.49 -9.56
CA ASN A 436 -11.07 35.47 -11.00
C ASN A 436 -12.04 34.35 -11.36
N ASN A 437 -13.15 34.71 -11.99
CA ASN A 437 -14.15 33.77 -12.50
C ASN A 437 -13.69 33.06 -13.79
N GLU A 438 -12.50 33.38 -14.30
CA GLU A 438 -11.94 32.68 -15.45
C GLU A 438 -11.56 31.23 -15.10
N VAL A 439 -12.09 30.31 -15.89
CA VAL A 439 -11.76 28.88 -15.88
C VAL A 439 -10.93 28.57 -17.12
N ILE A 440 -9.74 28.02 -16.92
CA ILE A 440 -8.84 27.58 -17.98
C ILE A 440 -9.05 26.09 -18.21
N ILE A 441 -9.15 25.69 -19.47
CA ILE A 441 -9.25 24.30 -19.88
C ILE A 441 -7.87 23.87 -20.38
N ILE A 442 -7.26 22.89 -19.71
CA ILE A 442 -5.93 22.35 -20.09
C ILE A 442 -6.00 20.84 -20.28
N ASN A 443 -5.24 20.29 -21.22
CA ASN A 443 -5.09 18.84 -21.32
C ASN A 443 -4.12 18.28 -20.26
N GLY A 444 -3.96 16.96 -20.18
CA GLY A 444 -3.02 16.31 -19.26
C GLY A 444 -1.54 16.54 -19.56
N LYS A 445 -1.19 17.19 -20.69
CA LYS A 445 0.15 17.73 -20.96
C LYS A 445 0.33 19.18 -20.50
N GLY A 446 -0.72 19.81 -19.96
CA GLY A 446 -0.73 21.22 -19.57
C GLY A 446 -0.96 22.20 -20.73
N ALA A 447 -1.27 21.73 -21.95
CA ALA A 447 -1.56 22.63 -23.06
C ALA A 447 -2.96 23.24 -22.92
N LYS A 448 -3.08 24.56 -23.08
CA LYS A 448 -4.35 25.28 -23.04
C LYS A 448 -5.22 24.88 -24.23
N LEU A 449 -6.40 24.35 -23.94
CA LEU A 449 -7.44 24.00 -24.90
C LEU A 449 -8.44 25.14 -25.10
N GLY A 450 -8.72 25.91 -24.05
CA GLY A 450 -9.69 27.00 -24.07
C GLY A 450 -9.75 27.73 -22.72
N ALA A 451 -10.66 28.68 -22.60
CA ALA A 451 -11.03 29.32 -21.34
C ALA A 451 -12.45 29.92 -21.44
N PHE A 452 -13.12 30.07 -20.31
CA PHE A 452 -14.40 30.78 -20.22
C PHE A 452 -14.51 31.54 -18.89
N LEU A 453 -15.42 32.51 -18.84
CA LEU A 453 -15.76 33.24 -17.62
C LEU A 453 -17.01 32.63 -16.98
N ALA A 454 -16.87 32.13 -15.75
CA ALA A 454 -18.02 31.67 -14.97
C ALA A 454 -18.87 32.86 -14.49
N GLY A 455 -20.18 32.65 -14.38
CA GLY A 455 -21.12 33.64 -13.83
C GLY A 455 -20.95 33.89 -12.33
N GLY A 456 -20.22 33.01 -11.64
CA GLY A 456 -19.94 33.11 -10.20
C GLY A 456 -18.52 32.65 -9.82
N PRO A 457 -18.20 32.65 -8.51
CA PRO A 457 -16.88 32.26 -7.99
C PRO A 457 -16.56 30.76 -8.20
N GLU A 458 -17.59 29.96 -8.47
CA GLU A 458 -17.46 28.56 -8.83
C GLU A 458 -18.24 28.30 -10.14
N PRO A 459 -17.62 27.66 -11.14
CA PRO A 459 -18.34 27.28 -12.34
C PRO A 459 -19.41 26.23 -12.01
N THR A 460 -20.59 26.42 -12.57
CA THR A 460 -21.67 25.45 -12.57
C THR A 460 -21.34 24.28 -13.51
N HIS A 461 -21.99 23.14 -13.30
CA HIS A 461 -21.86 22.00 -14.23
C HIS A 461 -22.34 22.33 -15.64
N MET A 462 -23.30 23.25 -15.80
CA MET A 462 -23.80 23.69 -17.10
C MET A 462 -22.76 24.48 -17.89
N GLU A 463 -22.08 25.42 -17.25
CA GLU A 463 -21.01 26.20 -17.89
C GLU A 463 -19.84 25.30 -18.30
N ILE A 464 -19.55 24.28 -17.49
CA ILE A 464 -18.54 23.26 -17.81
C ILE A 464 -18.98 22.40 -19.01
N LEU A 465 -20.23 21.92 -19.06
CA LEU A 465 -20.74 21.14 -20.20
C LEU A 465 -20.75 21.95 -21.50
N GLU A 466 -21.20 23.20 -21.43
CA GLU A 466 -21.24 24.11 -22.59
C GLU A 466 -19.82 24.35 -23.12
N SER A 467 -18.88 24.68 -22.24
CA SER A 467 -17.49 24.90 -22.62
C SER A 467 -16.81 23.61 -23.10
N LEU A 468 -17.16 22.46 -22.51
CA LEU A 468 -16.68 21.16 -22.96
C LEU A 468 -17.10 20.87 -24.40
N LEU A 469 -18.36 21.15 -24.76
CA LEU A 469 -18.87 20.97 -26.12
C LEU A 469 -18.18 21.88 -27.13
N VAL A 470 -17.88 23.13 -26.77
CA VAL A 470 -17.09 24.04 -27.61
C VAL A 470 -15.72 23.42 -27.91
N VAL A 471 -15.02 22.92 -26.89
CA VAL A 471 -13.70 22.28 -27.09
C VAL A 471 -13.84 20.98 -27.89
N CYS A 472 -14.88 20.17 -27.67
CA CYS A 472 -15.15 18.97 -28.46
C CYS A 472 -15.38 19.30 -29.95
N GLN A 473 -16.12 20.37 -30.24
CA GLN A 473 -16.38 20.85 -31.59
C GLN A 473 -15.10 21.27 -32.32
N GLU A 474 -14.18 21.91 -31.60
CA GLU A 474 -12.87 22.33 -32.12
C GLU A 474 -11.93 21.13 -32.33
N LYS A 475 -11.87 20.20 -31.37
CA LYS A 475 -10.95 19.05 -31.41
C LYS A 475 -11.47 17.87 -32.21
N LYS A 476 -12.76 17.85 -32.54
CA LYS A 476 -13.46 16.73 -33.19
C LYS A 476 -13.37 15.42 -32.40
N GLU A 477 -13.13 15.52 -31.10
CA GLU A 477 -13.08 14.40 -30.16
C GLU A 477 -13.55 14.85 -28.78
N ARG A 478 -13.97 13.89 -27.94
CA ARG A 478 -14.27 14.12 -26.53
C ARG A 478 -13.20 13.53 -25.61
N PRO A 479 -12.97 14.09 -24.42
CA PRO A 479 -12.02 13.54 -23.49
C PRO A 479 -12.51 12.21 -22.90
N ARG A 480 -11.57 11.38 -22.47
CA ARG A 480 -11.85 10.23 -21.60
C ARG A 480 -11.99 10.63 -20.14
N ILE A 481 -11.28 11.67 -19.71
CA ILE A 481 -11.28 12.12 -18.32
C ILE A 481 -11.55 13.62 -18.30
N VAL A 482 -12.60 14.03 -17.57
CA VAL A 482 -12.89 15.43 -17.28
C VAL A 482 -12.52 15.72 -15.84
N GLY A 483 -11.45 16.49 -15.64
CA GLY A 483 -11.02 16.98 -14.35
C GLY A 483 -11.68 18.30 -14.01
N VAL A 484 -12.28 18.45 -12.83
CA VAL A 484 -12.92 19.70 -12.40
C VAL A 484 -12.49 20.03 -10.96
N ASP A 485 -12.14 21.28 -10.68
CA ASP A 485 -11.67 21.71 -9.35
C ASP A 485 -12.80 22.08 -8.36
N THR A 486 -14.06 22.12 -8.84
CA THR A 486 -15.26 22.43 -8.06
C THR A 486 -16.05 21.16 -7.66
N PRO A 487 -16.17 20.82 -6.37
CA PRO A 487 -16.81 19.56 -5.91
C PRO A 487 -18.29 19.41 -6.29
N SER A 488 -19.07 20.50 -6.24
CA SER A 488 -20.50 20.49 -6.57
C SER A 488 -20.73 20.14 -8.04
N ALA A 489 -19.97 20.77 -8.93
CA ALA A 489 -20.01 20.49 -10.37
C ALA A 489 -19.55 19.07 -10.71
N VAL A 490 -18.46 18.58 -10.09
CA VAL A 490 -17.98 17.19 -10.27
C VAL A 490 -19.11 16.20 -10.03
N THR A 491 -19.81 16.36 -8.91
CA THR A 491 -20.85 15.43 -8.49
C THR A 491 -21.98 15.38 -9.53
N ARG A 492 -22.49 16.54 -9.97
CA ARG A 492 -23.56 16.61 -10.98
C ARG A 492 -23.10 16.09 -12.34
N LEU A 493 -21.89 16.42 -12.78
CA LEU A 493 -21.32 15.92 -14.03
C LEU A 493 -21.14 14.39 -14.03
N GLN A 494 -20.69 13.82 -12.91
CA GLN A 494 -20.60 12.37 -12.72
C GLN A 494 -21.96 11.68 -12.83
N PHE A 495 -23.05 12.33 -12.41
CA PHE A 495 -24.41 11.83 -12.61
C PHE A 495 -24.84 11.93 -14.07
N LEU A 496 -24.63 13.08 -14.71
CA LEU A 496 -25.07 13.35 -16.07
C LEU A 496 -24.35 12.51 -17.14
N THR A 497 -23.07 12.19 -16.93
CA THR A 497 -22.22 11.56 -17.97
C THR A 497 -22.13 10.03 -17.90
N GLN A 498 -22.93 9.36 -17.07
CA GLN A 498 -22.83 7.89 -16.86
C GLN A 498 -23.14 7.07 -18.10
N GLY A 499 -24.00 7.59 -18.98
CA GLY A 499 -24.33 6.96 -20.26
C GLY A 499 -23.30 7.23 -21.36
N VAL A 500 -22.32 8.12 -21.13
CA VAL A 500 -21.36 8.51 -22.15
C VAL A 500 -20.19 7.52 -22.14
N ALA A 501 -20.15 6.66 -23.16
CA ALA A 501 -19.15 5.59 -23.25
C ALA A 501 -17.70 6.13 -23.16
N ASN A 502 -16.86 5.47 -22.36
CA ASN A 502 -15.44 5.79 -22.20
C ASN A 502 -15.16 7.22 -21.68
N MET A 503 -16.05 7.79 -20.87
CA MET A 503 -15.87 9.10 -20.25
C MET A 503 -16.01 8.99 -18.74
N THR A 504 -15.10 9.59 -17.99
CA THR A 504 -15.12 9.67 -16.53
C THR A 504 -14.91 11.10 -16.08
N VAL A 505 -15.49 11.46 -14.93
CA VAL A 505 -15.34 12.79 -14.33
C VAL A 505 -14.64 12.63 -12.98
N ALA A 506 -13.59 13.41 -12.76
CA ALA A 506 -12.77 13.37 -11.56
C ALA A 506 -12.60 14.77 -10.95
N GLN A 507 -12.47 14.82 -9.61
CA GLN A 507 -12.10 16.05 -8.92
C GLN A 507 -10.59 16.26 -9.02
N VAL A 508 -10.17 17.47 -9.39
CA VAL A 508 -8.76 17.87 -9.45
C VAL A 508 -8.43 18.74 -8.25
N ASN A 509 -7.41 18.34 -7.48
CA ASN A 509 -6.90 19.14 -6.37
C ASN A 509 -5.83 20.12 -6.87
N VAL A 510 -6.18 21.40 -6.90
CA VAL A 510 -5.27 22.46 -7.36
C VAL A 510 -4.58 23.10 -6.16
N THR A 511 -3.28 22.80 -5.98
CA THR A 511 -2.47 23.48 -4.97
C THR A 511 -2.11 24.87 -5.45
N ARG A 512 -2.80 25.90 -4.92
CA ARG A 512 -2.48 27.29 -5.21
C ARG A 512 -1.39 27.76 -4.26
N LYS A 513 -0.30 28.32 -4.80
CA LYS A 513 0.67 29.04 -3.95
C LYS A 513 -0.08 30.19 -3.27
N PRO A 514 0.15 30.45 -1.97
CA PRO A 514 -0.36 31.65 -1.33
C PRO A 514 0.09 32.85 -2.17
N GLN A 515 -0.85 33.68 -2.63
CA GLN A 515 -0.48 34.99 -3.19
C GLN A 515 0.31 35.69 -2.08
N GLN A 516 1.58 36.01 -2.35
CA GLN A 516 2.32 36.92 -1.50
C GLN A 516 1.49 38.21 -1.49
N GLN A 517 0.89 38.52 -0.34
CA GLN A 517 0.23 39.80 -0.15
C GLN A 517 1.26 40.87 -0.52
N ALA A 518 0.94 41.67 -1.53
CA ALA A 518 1.74 42.84 -1.84
C ALA A 518 1.87 43.64 -0.54
N PRO A 519 3.09 44.10 -0.17
CA PRO A 519 3.28 44.86 1.05
C PRO A 519 2.29 46.02 1.03
N SER A 520 1.46 46.12 2.08
CA SER A 520 0.51 47.21 2.25
C SER A 520 1.30 48.52 2.24
N SER A 521 1.14 49.30 1.17
CA SER A 521 1.70 50.65 1.03
C SER A 521 0.97 51.64 1.91
#